data_AF-A0A257CWB1-F1
#
_entry.id   AF-A0A257CWB1-F1
#
_cell.length_a   1.000
_cell.length_b   1.000
_cell.length_c   1.000
_cell.angle_alpha   90.00
_cell.angle_beta   90.00
_cell.angle_gamma   90.00
#
_symmetry.space_group_name_H-M   'P 1'
#
loop_
_entity.id
_entity.type
_entity.pdbx_description
1 polymer ?
#
loop_
_entity_poly.entity_id
_entity_poly.type
_entity_poly.pdbx_seq_one_letter_code
_entity_poly.pdbx_strand_id
1 'polypeptide(L)'
;MQTFTASQAKQNFGALLSQLEHSPVAIAKHNKTVAVVMLPDAVPVLPNPRLQARLEQQQREQQRLMRHQQLAIGLLCASPAQQARQLKAAHAVVARWARDGLCSADYIARWSAWLALPLQKLAPLMCGDADGWGSAMRQNSPFTAAGPSETV
;
A
#
# COMPACT_ATOMS: atom_id res chain seq x y z
N MET A 1 -15.43 32.94 4.31
CA MET A 1 -16.26 32.01 5.10
C MET A 1 -16.69 32.70 6.38
N GLN A 2 -17.94 33.15 6.45
CA GLN A 2 -18.51 33.76 7.66
C GLN A 2 -18.84 32.67 8.69
N THR A 3 -18.79 32.99 9.99
CA THR A 3 -19.11 32.05 11.06
C THR A 3 -20.33 32.54 11.85
N PHE A 4 -21.31 31.65 12.03
CA PHE A 4 -22.49 31.87 12.88
C PHE A 4 -22.38 30.97 14.11
N THR A 5 -22.81 31.43 15.27
CA THR A 5 -23.01 30.51 16.40
C THR A 5 -24.19 29.57 16.13
N ALA A 6 -24.23 28.42 16.78
CA ALA A 6 -25.35 27.48 16.66
C ALA A 6 -26.70 28.14 17.03
N SER A 7 -26.70 29.07 17.98
CA SER A 7 -27.88 29.86 18.33
C SER A 7 -28.29 30.82 17.21
N GLN A 8 -27.34 31.55 16.64
CA GLN A 8 -27.61 32.47 15.51
C GLN A 8 -28.05 31.73 14.26
N ALA A 9 -27.47 30.56 13.96
CA ALA A 9 -27.87 29.74 12.83
C ALA A 9 -29.33 29.27 12.96
N LYS A 10 -29.78 28.95 14.18
CA LYS A 10 -31.16 28.55 14.47
C LYS A 10 -32.13 29.74 14.41
N GLN A 11 -31.76 30.88 14.99
CA GLN A 11 -32.62 32.05 15.12
C GLN A 11 -32.70 32.87 13.83
N ASN A 12 -31.61 32.92 13.05
CA ASN A 12 -31.48 33.78 11.87
C ASN A 12 -31.22 32.94 10.60
N PHE A 13 -31.95 31.83 10.45
CA PHE A 13 -31.70 30.87 9.36
C PHE A 13 -31.84 31.50 7.97
N GLY A 14 -32.80 32.41 7.76
CA GLY A 14 -32.96 33.10 6.47
C GLY A 14 -31.73 33.95 6.09
N ALA A 15 -31.15 34.69 7.05
CA ALA A 15 -29.93 35.46 6.82
C ALA A 15 -28.73 34.54 6.55
N LEU A 16 -28.67 33.38 7.20
CA LEU A 16 -27.67 32.35 6.89
C LEU A 16 -27.81 31.87 5.44
N LEU A 17 -29.02 31.61 4.95
CA LEU A 17 -29.26 31.21 3.56
C LEU A 17 -28.83 32.29 2.55
N SER A 18 -29.14 33.57 2.80
CA SER A 18 -28.69 34.66 1.93
C SER A 18 -27.15 34.77 1.86
N GLN A 19 -26.45 34.40 2.93
CA GLN A 19 -24.97 34.36 2.92
C GLN A 19 -24.44 33.18 2.11
N LEU A 20 -25.16 32.05 2.04
CA LEU A 20 -24.75 30.87 1.25
C LEU A 20 -24.74 31.13 -0.25
N GLU A 21 -25.53 32.09 -0.74
CA GLU A 21 -25.50 32.52 -2.16
C GLU A 21 -24.14 33.09 -2.58
N HIS A 22 -23.35 33.57 -1.61
CA HIS A 22 -22.08 34.27 -1.85
C HIS A 22 -20.87 33.44 -1.39
N SER A 23 -20.98 32.69 -0.28
CA SER A 23 -19.86 31.92 0.27
C SER A 23 -20.34 30.82 1.23
N PRO A 24 -19.58 29.71 1.38
CA PRO A 24 -19.80 28.77 2.48
C PRO A 24 -19.84 29.46 3.85
N VAL A 25 -20.72 28.97 4.72
CA VAL A 25 -20.95 29.49 6.07
C VAL A 25 -20.58 28.43 7.10
N ALA A 26 -19.76 28.78 8.08
CA ALA A 26 -19.43 27.90 9.21
C ALA A 26 -20.42 28.11 10.37
N ILE A 27 -20.78 27.02 11.05
CA ILE A 27 -21.57 27.05 12.29
C ILE A 27 -20.66 26.63 13.44
N ALA A 28 -20.58 27.44 14.49
CA ALA A 28 -19.75 27.21 15.67
C ALA A 28 -20.59 27.02 16.95
N LYS A 29 -20.15 26.13 17.84
CA LYS A 29 -20.71 25.94 19.18
C LYS A 29 -19.57 26.01 20.19
N HIS A 30 -19.71 26.85 21.22
CA HIS A 30 -18.65 27.07 22.22
C HIS A 30 -17.27 27.36 21.58
N ASN A 31 -17.23 28.32 20.65
CA ASN A 31 -16.03 28.72 19.88
C ASN A 31 -15.36 27.63 19.04
N LYS A 32 -16.00 26.47 18.82
CA LYS A 32 -15.54 25.42 17.90
C LYS A 32 -16.47 25.31 16.70
N THR A 33 -15.92 25.31 15.49
CA THR A 33 -16.69 25.00 14.27
C THR A 33 -17.19 23.56 14.32
N VAL A 34 -18.50 23.39 14.22
CA VAL A 34 -19.17 22.07 14.28
C VAL A 34 -19.77 21.66 12.94
N ALA A 35 -20.01 22.61 12.04
CA ALA A 35 -20.52 22.33 10.70
C ALA A 35 -20.09 23.43 9.72
N VAL A 36 -20.08 23.10 8.43
CA VAL A 36 -20.00 24.07 7.34
C VAL A 36 -21.20 23.80 6.42
N VAL A 37 -21.96 24.84 6.13
CA VAL A 37 -23.09 24.82 5.22
C VAL A 37 -22.64 25.50 3.92
N MET A 38 -23.01 24.90 2.79
CA MET A 38 -22.66 25.39 1.44
C MET A 38 -23.73 24.93 0.46
N LEU A 39 -23.83 25.60 -0.68
CA LEU A 39 -24.66 25.14 -1.79
C LEU A 39 -24.13 23.80 -2.31
N PRO A 40 -24.99 22.88 -2.79
CA PRO A 40 -24.58 21.58 -3.31
C PRO A 40 -23.48 21.66 -4.38
N ASP A 41 -23.59 22.65 -5.27
CA ASP A 41 -22.64 22.88 -6.37
C ASP A 41 -21.31 23.48 -5.90
N ALA A 42 -21.30 24.05 -4.69
CA ALA A 42 -20.14 24.64 -4.05
C ALA A 42 -19.43 23.64 -3.10
N VAL A 43 -19.91 22.38 -3.03
CA VAL A 43 -19.22 21.33 -2.29
C VAL A 43 -17.88 21.07 -2.97
N PRO A 44 -16.73 21.40 -2.35
CA PRO A 44 -15.47 20.94 -2.88
C PRO A 44 -15.54 19.42 -2.90
N VAL A 45 -15.20 18.80 -4.02
CA VAL A 45 -15.05 17.35 -4.11
C VAL A 45 -13.91 16.97 -3.15
N LEU A 46 -14.27 16.76 -1.89
CA LEU A 46 -13.32 16.32 -0.88
C LEU A 46 -12.88 14.93 -1.33
N PRO A 47 -11.57 14.72 -1.55
CA PRO A 47 -11.09 13.41 -1.97
C PRO A 47 -11.56 12.37 -0.96
N ASN A 48 -12.26 11.35 -1.44
CA ASN A 48 -12.70 10.28 -0.56
C ASN A 48 -11.44 9.54 -0.05
N PRO A 49 -11.10 9.64 1.25
CA PRO A 49 -9.82 9.13 1.75
C PRO A 49 -9.71 7.61 1.58
N ARG A 50 -10.85 6.90 1.52
CA ARG A 50 -10.87 5.45 1.27
C ARG A 50 -10.52 5.12 -0.18
N LEU A 51 -10.95 5.94 -1.14
CA LEU A 51 -10.58 5.76 -2.54
C LEU A 51 -9.10 6.04 -2.75
N GLN A 52 -8.58 7.12 -2.15
CA GLN A 52 -7.15 7.44 -2.20
C GLN A 52 -6.30 6.32 -1.60
N ALA A 53 -6.63 5.85 -0.40
CA ALA A 53 -5.90 4.75 0.25
C ALA A 53 -5.90 3.46 -0.59
N ARG A 54 -7.00 3.15 -1.29
CA ARG A 54 -7.08 2.00 -2.20
C ARG A 54 -6.19 2.19 -3.43
N LEU A 55 -6.19 3.37 -4.03
CA LEU A 55 -5.33 3.68 -5.18
C LEU A 55 -3.85 3.60 -4.81
N GLU A 56 -3.46 4.17 -3.67
CA GLU A 56 -2.09 4.07 -3.15
C GLU A 56 -1.68 2.62 -2.90
N GLN A 57 -2.58 1.81 -2.32
CA GLN A 57 -2.32 0.40 -2.09
C GLN A 57 -2.11 -0.36 -3.40
N GLN A 58 -2.96 -0.12 -4.41
CA GLN A 58 -2.81 -0.73 -5.73
C GLN A 58 -1.50 -0.32 -6.40
N GLN A 59 -1.10 0.95 -6.31
CA GLN A 59 0.19 1.42 -6.83
C GLN A 59 1.37 0.73 -6.13
N ARG A 60 1.34 0.59 -4.80
CA ARG A 60 2.38 -0.14 -4.04
C ARG A 60 2.46 -1.61 -4.45
N GLU A 61 1.31 -2.27 -4.64
CA GLU A 61 1.27 -3.66 -5.10
C GLU A 61 1.80 -3.81 -6.52
N GLN A 62 1.48 -2.89 -7.42
CA GLN A 62 2.01 -2.88 -8.78
C GLN A 62 3.53 -2.70 -8.79
N GLN A 63 4.07 -1.79 -7.97
CA GLN A 63 5.51 -1.61 -7.82
C GLN A 63 6.20 -2.85 -7.24
N ARG A 64 5.57 -3.54 -6.28
CA ARG A 64 6.07 -4.82 -5.76
C ARG A 64 6.08 -5.88 -6.86
N LEU A 65 5.03 -5.98 -7.66
CA LEU A 65 4.95 -6.89 -8.80
C LEU A 65 6.05 -6.63 -9.82
N MET A 66 6.25 -5.38 -10.24
CA MET A 66 7.30 -5.02 -11.20
C MET A 66 8.70 -5.38 -10.70
N ARG A 67 9.00 -5.12 -9.41
CA ARG A 67 10.29 -5.51 -8.81
C ARG A 67 10.50 -7.02 -8.80
N HIS A 68 9.46 -7.80 -8.49
CA HIS A 68 9.54 -9.26 -8.52
C HIS A 68 9.71 -9.80 -9.94
N GLN A 69 9.08 -9.18 -10.94
CA GLN A 69 9.30 -9.52 -12.35
C GLN A 69 10.74 -9.26 -12.77
N GLN A 70 11.31 -8.11 -12.40
CA GLN A 70 12.72 -7.79 -12.65
C GLN A 70 13.66 -8.79 -11.96
N LEU A 71 13.39 -9.16 -10.70
CA LEU A 71 14.16 -10.18 -9.98
C LEU A 71 14.08 -11.55 -10.65
N ALA A 72 12.88 -11.97 -11.06
CA ALA A 72 12.68 -13.25 -11.73
C ALA A 72 13.42 -13.33 -13.06
N ILE A 73 13.35 -12.26 -13.87
CA ILE A 73 14.13 -12.15 -15.12
C ILE A 73 15.63 -12.18 -14.83
N GLY A 74 16.09 -11.38 -13.85
CA GLY A 74 17.50 -11.33 -13.46
C GLY A 74 18.03 -12.70 -13.01
N LEU A 75 17.25 -13.45 -12.22
CA LEU A 75 17.56 -14.81 -11.82
C LEU A 75 17.65 -15.75 -13.04
N LEU A 76 16.65 -15.72 -13.92
CA LEU A 76 16.61 -16.59 -15.11
C LEU A 76 17.78 -16.35 -16.07
N CYS A 77 18.21 -15.09 -16.21
CA CYS A 77 19.31 -14.70 -17.08
C CYS A 77 20.70 -14.81 -16.42
N ALA A 78 20.79 -14.99 -15.10
CA ALA A 78 22.06 -15.09 -14.40
C ALA A 78 22.79 -16.41 -14.70
N SER A 79 24.12 -16.41 -14.51
CA SER A 79 24.90 -17.65 -14.61
C SER A 79 24.47 -18.68 -13.55
N PRO A 80 24.65 -19.99 -13.79
CA PRO A 80 24.27 -21.03 -12.81
C PRO A 80 24.87 -20.82 -11.41
N ALA A 81 26.11 -20.34 -11.34
CA ALA A 81 26.77 -20.02 -10.07
C ALA A 81 26.10 -18.83 -9.34
N GLN A 82 25.69 -17.80 -10.07
CA GLN A 82 24.94 -16.68 -9.51
C GLN A 82 23.54 -17.10 -9.05
N GLN A 83 22.82 -17.90 -9.85
CA GLN A 83 21.52 -18.46 -9.48
C GLN A 83 21.61 -19.26 -8.17
N ALA A 84 22.56 -20.19 -8.08
CA ALA A 84 22.75 -21.02 -6.90
C ALA A 84 23.05 -20.18 -5.65
N ARG A 85 23.91 -19.15 -5.78
CA ARG A 85 24.23 -18.23 -4.69
C ARG A 85 23.00 -17.43 -4.23
N GLN A 86 22.22 -16.89 -5.15
CA GLN A 86 21.03 -16.09 -4.82
C GLN A 86 19.93 -16.96 -4.18
N LEU A 87 19.70 -18.16 -4.71
CA LEU A 87 18.77 -19.13 -4.10
C LEU A 87 19.22 -19.56 -2.71
N LYS A 88 20.52 -19.84 -2.52
CA LYS A 88 21.08 -20.17 -1.20
C LYS A 88 20.89 -19.02 -0.21
N ALA A 89 21.09 -17.78 -0.62
CA ALA A 89 20.86 -16.61 0.22
C ALA A 89 19.38 -16.47 0.60
N ALA A 90 18.46 -16.66 -0.34
CA ALA A 90 17.02 -16.64 -0.07
C ALA A 90 16.60 -17.73 0.93
N HIS A 91 17.11 -18.96 0.76
CA HIS A 91 16.89 -20.05 1.72
C HIS A 91 17.37 -19.69 3.13
N ALA A 92 18.54 -19.07 3.26
CA ALA A 92 19.07 -18.65 4.55
C ALA A 92 18.20 -17.57 5.23
N VAL A 93 17.61 -16.65 4.44
CA VAL A 93 16.68 -15.64 4.96
C VAL A 93 15.41 -16.28 5.50
N VAL A 94 14.81 -17.22 4.76
CA VAL A 94 13.61 -17.95 5.22
C VAL A 94 13.91 -18.78 6.47
N ALA A 95 15.06 -19.46 6.51
CA ALA A 95 15.50 -20.21 7.67
C ALA A 95 15.67 -19.31 8.92
N ARG A 96 16.23 -18.10 8.73
CA ARG A 96 16.32 -17.10 9.80
C ARG A 96 14.93 -16.68 10.28
N TRP A 97 14.02 -16.37 9.38
CA TRP A 97 12.65 -16.00 9.76
C TRP A 97 11.95 -17.08 10.56
N ALA A 98 12.15 -18.35 10.19
CA ALA A 98 11.60 -19.49 10.91
C ALA A 98 12.20 -19.63 12.31
N ARG A 99 13.53 -19.60 12.42
CA ARG A 99 14.26 -19.74 13.69
C ARG A 99 13.90 -18.63 14.68
N ASP A 100 13.80 -17.40 14.19
CA ASP A 100 13.61 -16.22 15.03
C ASP A 100 12.12 -15.87 15.22
N GLY A 101 11.20 -16.67 14.67
CA GLY A 101 9.75 -16.46 14.82
C GLY A 101 9.22 -15.17 14.17
N LEU A 102 9.85 -14.71 13.09
CA LEU A 102 9.58 -13.40 12.48
C LEU A 102 8.39 -13.39 11.53
N CYS A 103 7.90 -14.56 11.12
CA CYS A 103 6.77 -14.74 10.21
C CYS A 103 5.92 -15.93 10.64
N SER A 104 4.67 -16.00 10.17
CA SER A 104 3.80 -17.13 10.45
C SER A 104 4.33 -18.43 9.83
N ALA A 105 4.03 -19.57 10.47
CA ALA A 105 4.45 -20.89 10.01
C ALA A 105 3.99 -21.17 8.57
N ASP A 106 2.75 -20.80 8.22
CA ASP A 106 2.21 -20.96 6.86
C ASP A 106 2.99 -20.16 5.82
N TYR A 107 3.42 -18.94 6.18
CA TYR A 107 4.22 -18.08 5.30
C TYR A 107 5.60 -18.68 5.04
N ILE A 108 6.25 -19.17 6.10
CA ILE A 108 7.54 -19.88 6.01
C ILE A 108 7.42 -21.14 5.17
N ALA A 109 6.39 -21.96 5.41
CA ALA A 109 6.15 -23.19 4.66
C ALA A 109 5.95 -22.90 3.17
N ARG A 110 5.20 -21.86 2.83
CA ARG A 110 4.96 -21.45 1.43
C ARG A 110 6.25 -21.02 0.75
N TRP A 111 7.04 -20.14 1.38
CA TRP A 111 8.33 -19.72 0.82
C TRP A 111 9.31 -20.88 0.67
N SER A 112 9.37 -21.77 1.66
CA SER A 112 10.21 -22.97 1.60
C SER A 112 9.80 -23.88 0.45
N ALA A 113 8.50 -24.09 0.25
CA ALA A 113 7.97 -24.87 -0.86
C ALA A 113 8.29 -24.22 -2.22
N TRP A 114 8.15 -22.91 -2.35
CA TRP A 114 8.48 -22.19 -3.58
C TRP A 114 9.98 -22.27 -3.90
N LEU A 115 10.86 -22.05 -2.92
CA LEU A 115 12.31 -22.09 -3.11
C LEU A 115 12.87 -23.50 -3.35
N ALA A 116 12.08 -24.55 -3.08
CA ALA A 116 12.42 -25.93 -3.44
C ALA A 116 12.11 -26.28 -4.91
N LEU A 117 11.35 -25.42 -5.61
CA LEU A 117 11.02 -25.64 -7.02
C LEU A 117 12.20 -25.31 -7.93
N PRO A 118 12.29 -25.95 -9.12
CA PRO A 118 13.17 -25.48 -10.19
C PRO A 118 12.89 -24.01 -10.52
N LEU A 119 13.94 -23.25 -10.86
CA LEU A 119 13.85 -21.81 -11.08
C LEU A 119 12.79 -21.43 -12.13
N GLN A 120 12.62 -22.25 -13.17
CA GLN A 120 11.63 -22.05 -14.23
C GLN A 120 10.18 -22.14 -13.73
N LYS A 121 9.95 -22.86 -12.63
CA LYS A 121 8.62 -22.94 -11.96
C LYS A 121 8.47 -21.89 -10.87
N LEU A 122 9.55 -21.53 -10.19
CA LEU A 122 9.57 -20.48 -9.17
C LEU A 122 9.27 -19.09 -9.77
N ALA A 123 9.92 -18.75 -10.88
CA ALA A 123 9.80 -17.41 -11.49
C ALA A 123 8.35 -17.01 -11.83
N PRO A 124 7.52 -17.86 -12.46
CA PRO A 124 6.10 -17.56 -12.67
C PRO A 124 5.31 -17.34 -11.36
N LEU A 125 5.63 -18.07 -10.28
CA LEU A 125 4.94 -17.92 -9.00
C LEU A 125 5.24 -16.57 -8.34
N MET A 126 6.50 -16.11 -8.40
CA MET A 126 6.89 -14.78 -7.89
C MET A 126 6.15 -13.64 -8.61
N CYS A 127 5.83 -13.84 -9.89
CA CYS A 127 5.19 -12.86 -10.76
C CYS A 127 3.65 -12.99 -10.83
N GLY A 128 3.08 -14.05 -10.28
CA GLY A 128 1.66 -14.39 -10.41
C GLY A 128 0.83 -14.10 -9.16
N ASP A 129 -0.42 -14.56 -9.19
CA ASP A 129 -1.29 -14.53 -8.01
C ASP A 129 -1.09 -15.74 -7.09
N ALA A 130 -0.56 -16.85 -7.62
CA ALA A 130 -0.18 -18.05 -6.87
C ALA A 130 -1.21 -18.47 -5.81
N ASP A 131 -2.44 -18.73 -6.27
CA ASP A 131 -3.59 -19.12 -5.45
C ASP A 131 -3.91 -18.08 -4.34
N GLY A 132 -3.87 -16.79 -4.70
CA GLY A 132 -4.13 -15.67 -3.79
C GLY A 132 -2.97 -15.26 -2.88
N TRP A 133 -1.83 -15.96 -2.94
CA TRP A 133 -0.66 -15.65 -2.10
C TRP A 133 0.29 -14.62 -2.70
N GLY A 134 0.18 -14.32 -4.00
CA GLY A 134 1.14 -13.51 -4.74
C GLY A 134 1.44 -12.16 -4.07
N SER A 135 0.40 -11.43 -3.65
CA SER A 135 0.58 -10.16 -2.93
C SER A 135 1.35 -10.32 -1.61
N ALA A 136 0.93 -11.25 -0.75
CA ALA A 136 1.56 -11.52 0.54
C ALA A 136 3.03 -11.95 0.37
N MET A 137 3.31 -12.79 -0.63
CA MET A 137 4.67 -13.25 -0.91
C MET A 137 5.55 -12.10 -1.39
N ARG A 138 5.01 -11.18 -2.20
CA ARG A 138 5.77 -10.04 -2.68
C ARG A 138 6.05 -8.96 -1.63
N GLN A 139 5.24 -8.88 -0.58
CA GLN A 139 5.40 -7.90 0.50
C GLN A 139 6.74 -8.07 1.22
N ASN A 140 7.13 -9.30 1.53
CA ASN A 140 8.38 -9.65 2.19
C ASN A 140 9.11 -10.75 1.40
N SER A 141 9.91 -10.31 0.42
CA SER A 141 10.70 -11.22 -0.41
C SER A 141 11.97 -11.68 0.32
N PRO A 142 12.32 -12.99 0.30
CA PRO A 142 13.59 -13.48 0.80
C PRO A 142 14.74 -13.15 -0.15
N PHE A 143 14.43 -12.77 -1.40
CA PHE A 143 15.36 -12.14 -2.31
C PHE A 143 15.54 -10.68 -1.89
N THR A 144 16.20 -10.46 -0.76
CA THR A 144 16.72 -9.14 -0.43
C THR A 144 17.64 -8.76 -1.57
N ALA A 145 17.41 -7.60 -2.19
CA ALA A 145 18.37 -7.05 -3.13
C ALA A 145 19.74 -7.17 -2.45
N ALA A 146 20.64 -7.96 -3.02
CA ALA A 146 22.04 -7.73 -2.77
C ALA A 146 22.19 -6.24 -3.11
N GLY A 147 22.40 -5.40 -2.09
CA GLY A 147 22.86 -4.05 -2.35
C GLY A 147 24.04 -4.17 -3.31
N PRO A 148 24.23 -3.20 -4.23
CA PRO A 148 25.38 -3.23 -5.12
C PRO A 148 26.60 -3.57 -4.28
N SER A 149 27.28 -4.66 -4.64
CA SER A 149 28.62 -4.92 -4.13
C SER A 149 29.42 -3.68 -4.52
N GLU A 150 29.67 -2.80 -3.54
CA GLU A 150 30.74 -1.82 -3.62
C GLU A 150 32.01 -2.63 -3.86
N THR A 151 32.40 -2.72 -5.12
CA THR A 151 33.70 -3.18 -5.53
C THR A 151 34.69 -2.11 -5.12
N VAL A 152 35.59 -2.52 -4.22
CA VAL A 152 36.91 -1.96 -3.92
C VAL A 152 37.65 -1.56 -5.19
#